data_AF-A0A849EMH5-F1
#
_entry.id   AF-A0A849EMH5-F1
#
_cell.length_a   1.000
_cell.length_b   1.000
_cell.length_c   1.000
_cell.angle_alpha   90.00
_cell.angle_beta   90.00
_cell.angle_gamma   90.00
#
_symmetry.space_group_name_H-M   'P 1'
#
loop_
_entity.id
_entity.type
_entity.pdbx_description
1 polymer ?
#
loop_
_entity_poly.entity_id
_entity_poly.type
_entity_poly.pdbx_seq_one_letter_code
_entity_poly.pdbx_strand_id
1 'polypeptide(L)'
;MRVTRKVWLFTLFISLMTSSAALSDRQLEAVSYKITDQDLKTLQQAKEPEATQLPESLITALTPLQNIEYAMVDLFDNAVEQQLKTAGLPVDVYSGDQKTLIQHTAQKTHGMDDLAAIQWKSGGCGCVQDFTRVVYGFYPYWMGSDKKVDQPQNKKPENQSEKKDTPKETQTINFSLLSRIAYFAVYLDQTGRLQEHTPWRQEKHQAEFIKIAHKYRTKVDLVIHHPDWRTWYQTAMARESGMIKELVRLVTTCPMVDGVTLYFEAYPEKDAYAEKFKTLLDNLQTAFQKTEKPFSINVMMPAMSEKNQNAVRLFLSHVFPETHEDTQTNDPVDLLIVFLEQPTTYTKKEMRYAIEKEFKGYQRRNVLRKIVPVITPPVDPENQQFKDDLIYFENNFGGAGFWPLPAGGAGTVKQIAASVLSMFRKNEDYQILQIMLQNHSAGFCNWICPNRNLLKMIFWAFLLFLGVCGLGSTWICELRAFRKKYNGYFLGILLLDAAILISLLTCDPDLMNHSTEIFIILMIVLTFYMVFRQVRKMRQAGYP
;
A
#
# COMPACT_ATOMS: atom_id res chain seq x y z
N MET A 1 40.19 54.81 5.40
CA MET A 1 39.63 53.67 6.18
C MET A 1 38.12 53.41 6.02
N ARG A 2 37.29 54.30 5.42
CA ARG A 2 35.84 54.02 5.25
C ARG A 2 35.47 53.19 4.00
N VAL A 3 36.32 53.13 2.99
CA VAL A 3 36.04 52.42 1.73
C VAL A 3 36.31 50.91 1.84
N THR A 4 37.33 50.51 2.61
CA THR A 4 37.69 49.09 2.80
C THR A 4 36.65 48.29 3.61
N ARG A 5 35.90 48.95 4.50
CA ARG A 5 34.86 48.29 5.32
C ARG A 5 33.59 47.96 4.54
N LYS A 6 33.26 48.76 3.51
CA LYS A 6 32.09 48.50 2.63
C LYS A 6 32.35 47.36 1.64
N VAL A 7 33.59 47.24 1.14
CA VAL A 7 33.97 46.14 0.25
C VAL A 7 33.92 44.81 1.00
N TRP A 8 34.41 44.76 2.25
CA TRP A 8 34.36 43.55 3.08
C TRP A 8 32.95 43.09 3.43
N LEU A 9 32.03 44.02 3.71
CA LEU A 9 30.62 43.69 3.96
C LEU A 9 29.92 43.18 2.69
N PHE A 10 30.29 43.70 1.52
CA PHE A 10 29.69 43.28 0.25
C PHE A 10 30.17 41.89 -0.20
N THR A 11 31.46 41.57 -0.01
CA THR A 11 31.98 40.21 -0.27
C THR A 11 31.47 39.18 0.73
N LEU A 12 31.29 39.54 2.01
CA LEU A 12 30.67 38.64 2.99
C LEU A 12 29.19 38.36 2.64
N PHE A 13 28.46 39.37 2.16
CA PHE A 13 27.06 39.23 1.75
C PHE A 13 26.92 38.38 0.48
N ILE A 14 27.80 38.56 -0.51
CA ILE A 14 27.82 37.73 -1.72
C ILE A 14 28.21 36.29 -1.37
N SER A 15 29.20 36.08 -0.50
CA SER A 15 29.63 34.73 -0.10
C SER A 15 28.57 33.99 0.72
N LEU A 16 27.77 34.68 1.54
CA LEU A 16 26.60 34.11 2.21
C LEU A 16 25.45 33.82 1.24
N MET A 17 25.24 34.65 0.21
CA MET A 17 24.22 34.44 -0.83
C MET A 17 24.58 33.29 -1.77
N THR A 18 25.86 33.09 -2.12
CA THR A 18 26.29 31.96 -2.95
C THR A 18 26.26 30.64 -2.18
N SER A 19 26.55 30.65 -0.87
CA SER A 19 26.50 29.43 -0.06
C SER A 19 25.07 28.99 0.28
N SER A 20 24.09 29.91 0.32
CA SER A 20 22.67 29.59 0.50
C SER A 20 22.00 29.14 -0.80
N ALA A 21 22.45 29.63 -1.96
CA ALA A 21 21.99 29.15 -3.26
C ALA A 21 22.48 27.73 -3.59
N ALA A 22 23.73 27.37 -3.20
CA ALA A 22 24.30 26.06 -3.48
C ALA A 22 23.68 24.89 -2.68
N LEU A 23 23.02 25.17 -1.55
CA LEU A 23 22.25 24.17 -0.79
C LEU A 23 20.82 23.99 -1.30
N SER A 24 20.31 24.91 -2.13
CA SER A 24 18.94 24.87 -2.65
C SER A 24 18.76 23.88 -3.81
N ASP A 25 19.85 23.36 -4.38
CA ASP A 25 19.84 22.62 -5.65
C ASP A 25 20.31 21.17 -5.54
N ARG A 26 20.49 20.65 -4.31
CA ARG A 26 20.55 19.19 -4.13
C ARG A 26 19.16 18.64 -4.43
N GLN A 27 18.99 18.11 -5.64
CA GLN A 27 17.85 17.27 -5.97
C GLN A 27 17.70 16.24 -4.85
N LEU A 28 16.53 16.18 -4.21
CA LEU A 28 16.25 15.16 -3.20
C LEU A 28 16.21 13.82 -3.93
N GLU A 29 17.31 13.09 -3.90
CA GLU A 29 17.38 11.71 -4.39
C GLU A 29 16.82 10.77 -3.31
N ALA A 30 16.10 9.74 -3.75
CA ALA A 30 15.67 8.72 -2.81
C ALA A 30 16.83 7.78 -2.53
N VAL A 31 16.91 7.27 -1.31
CA VAL A 31 17.98 6.36 -0.91
C VAL A 31 17.36 5.07 -0.38
N SER A 32 17.88 3.93 -0.85
CA SER A 32 17.67 2.62 -0.22
C SER A 32 19.01 1.98 0.11
N TYR A 33 18.99 0.91 0.90
CA TYR A 33 20.20 0.19 1.32
C TYR A 33 20.07 -1.28 0.95
N LYS A 34 20.99 -1.79 0.14
CA LYS A 34 21.00 -3.17 -0.35
C LYS A 34 22.43 -3.62 -0.58
N ILE A 35 22.80 -4.74 0.03
CA ILE A 35 24.09 -5.40 -0.24
C ILE A 35 23.92 -6.38 -1.40
N THR A 36 24.68 -6.20 -2.48
CA THR A 36 24.76 -7.14 -3.61
C THR A 36 25.98 -8.07 -3.48
N ASP A 37 26.04 -9.10 -4.33
CA ASP A 37 27.20 -9.99 -4.42
C ASP A 37 28.49 -9.22 -4.78
N GLN A 38 28.35 -8.18 -5.61
CA GLN A 38 29.47 -7.33 -6.00
C GLN A 38 29.91 -6.42 -4.84
N ASP A 39 28.96 -5.94 -4.03
CA ASP A 39 29.24 -5.12 -2.86
C ASP A 39 30.06 -5.93 -1.83
N LEU A 40 29.69 -7.19 -1.57
CA LEU A 40 30.47 -8.04 -0.67
C LEU A 40 31.87 -8.34 -1.18
N LYS A 41 32.02 -8.59 -2.48
CA LYS A 41 33.36 -8.73 -3.08
C LYS A 41 34.17 -7.45 -2.91
N THR A 42 33.53 -6.29 -3.07
CA THR A 42 34.18 -4.98 -2.88
C THR A 42 34.62 -4.80 -1.42
N LEU A 43 33.78 -5.16 -0.45
CA LEU A 43 34.13 -5.12 0.98
C LEU A 43 35.25 -6.12 1.34
N GLN A 44 35.32 -7.28 0.67
CA GLN A 44 36.42 -8.25 0.83
C GLN A 44 37.74 -7.77 0.20
N GLN A 45 37.65 -7.05 -0.92
CA GLN A 45 38.78 -6.59 -1.71
C GLN A 45 39.29 -5.21 -1.31
N ALA A 46 38.59 -4.50 -0.41
CA ALA A 46 39.03 -3.24 0.19
C ALA A 46 40.32 -3.46 1.02
N LYS A 47 41.44 -3.58 0.31
CA LYS A 47 42.81 -3.67 0.80
C LYS A 47 43.55 -2.48 0.19
N GLU A 48 43.61 -1.33 0.86
CA GLU A 48 44.65 -0.29 0.66
C GLU A 48 44.48 0.95 1.58
N PRO A 49 45.53 1.76 1.78
CA PRO A 49 46.44 1.73 2.92
C PRO A 49 45.97 2.55 4.16
N GLU A 50 44.77 3.14 4.14
CA GLU A 50 44.27 3.98 5.24
C GLU A 50 42.89 3.54 5.79
N ALA A 51 42.21 2.58 5.14
CA ALA A 51 40.93 2.05 5.61
C ALA A 51 41.14 0.79 6.46
N THR A 52 40.56 0.75 7.65
CA THR A 52 40.55 -0.41 8.55
C THR A 52 40.01 -1.65 7.80
N GLN A 53 40.86 -2.66 7.60
CA GLN A 53 40.46 -3.91 6.95
C GLN A 53 39.25 -4.52 7.68
N LEU A 54 38.15 -4.76 6.97
CA LEU A 54 36.96 -5.37 7.55
C LEU A 54 37.28 -6.84 7.93
N PRO A 55 37.00 -7.28 9.17
CA PRO A 55 37.18 -8.66 9.56
C PRO A 55 36.38 -9.62 8.66
N GLU A 56 36.96 -10.74 8.28
CA GLU A 56 36.28 -11.76 7.46
C GLU A 56 35.02 -12.30 8.15
N SER A 57 35.03 -12.36 9.48
CA SER A 57 33.86 -12.71 10.30
C SER A 57 32.70 -11.72 10.13
N LEU A 58 32.99 -10.41 10.04
CA LEU A 58 32.00 -9.36 9.80
C LEU A 58 31.38 -9.52 8.40
N ILE A 59 32.20 -9.74 7.38
CA ILE A 59 31.71 -9.95 6.00
C ILE A 59 30.83 -11.20 5.92
N THR A 60 31.25 -12.29 6.58
CA THR A 60 30.46 -13.53 6.64
C THR A 60 29.11 -13.27 7.31
N ALA A 61 29.07 -12.48 8.38
CA ALA A 61 27.83 -12.09 9.06
C ALA A 61 26.89 -11.22 8.21
N LEU A 62 27.39 -10.52 7.18
CA LEU A 62 26.56 -9.75 6.25
C LEU A 62 25.92 -10.60 5.14
N THR A 63 26.39 -11.83 4.92
CA THR A 63 25.89 -12.73 3.86
C THR A 63 24.38 -12.95 3.91
N PRO A 64 23.73 -13.15 5.07
CA PRO A 64 22.27 -13.29 5.14
C PRO A 64 21.48 -12.05 4.73
N LEU A 65 22.11 -10.87 4.69
CA LEU A 65 21.49 -9.60 4.28
C LEU A 65 21.59 -9.34 2.77
N GLN A 66 22.24 -10.24 2.03
CA GLN A 66 22.39 -10.14 0.57
C GLN A 66 21.03 -10.03 -0.12
N ASN A 67 20.97 -9.13 -1.08
CA ASN A 67 19.81 -8.90 -1.94
C ASN A 67 18.51 -8.49 -1.22
N ILE A 68 18.57 -8.22 0.08
CA ILE A 68 17.47 -7.62 0.83
C ILE A 68 17.60 -6.09 0.73
N GLU A 69 16.53 -5.45 0.25
CA GLU A 69 16.46 -4.00 0.14
C GLU A 69 15.76 -3.40 1.36
N TYR A 70 16.46 -2.50 2.04
CA TYR A 70 15.98 -1.74 3.17
C TYR A 70 15.64 -0.32 2.72
N ALA A 71 14.46 0.16 3.12
CA ALA A 71 14.02 1.52 2.80
C ALA A 71 14.81 2.61 3.54
N MET A 72 15.56 2.25 4.60
CA MET A 72 16.16 3.20 5.54
C MET A 72 17.50 2.69 6.04
N VAL A 73 18.39 3.63 6.39
CA VAL A 73 19.69 3.32 7.00
C VAL A 73 19.53 2.67 8.37
N ASP A 74 18.59 3.14 9.18
CA ASP A 74 18.36 2.61 10.53
C ASP A 74 17.89 1.14 10.49
N LEU A 75 17.03 0.79 9.53
CA LEU A 75 16.59 -0.59 9.34
C LEU A 75 17.76 -1.49 8.91
N PHE A 76 18.59 -0.98 8.01
CA PHE A 76 19.78 -1.68 7.54
C PHE A 76 20.78 -1.87 8.69
N ASP A 77 21.05 -0.81 9.46
CA ASP A 77 21.93 -0.85 10.64
C ASP A 77 21.41 -1.86 11.68
N ASN A 78 20.12 -1.82 12.02
CA ASN A 78 19.53 -2.75 12.96
C ASN A 78 19.63 -4.19 12.46
N ALA A 79 19.44 -4.43 11.15
CA ALA A 79 19.63 -5.73 10.54
C ALA A 79 21.08 -6.21 10.65
N VAL A 80 22.06 -5.33 10.39
CA VAL A 80 23.50 -5.64 10.57
C VAL A 80 23.79 -5.97 12.02
N GLU A 81 23.40 -5.11 12.97
CA GLU A 81 23.60 -5.32 14.41
C GLU A 81 23.00 -6.66 14.87
N GLN A 82 21.83 -7.03 14.35
CA GLN A 82 21.16 -8.29 14.69
C GLN A 82 21.88 -9.53 14.12
N GLN A 83 22.41 -9.44 12.89
CA GLN A 83 23.24 -10.52 12.34
C GLN A 83 24.53 -10.70 13.13
N LEU A 84 25.14 -9.60 13.59
CA LEU A 84 26.34 -9.67 14.43
C LEU A 84 26.05 -10.38 15.76
N LYS A 85 24.95 -10.02 16.43
CA LYS A 85 24.50 -10.70 17.65
C LYS A 85 24.28 -12.19 17.41
N THR A 86 23.65 -12.55 16.28
CA THR A 86 23.37 -13.95 15.91
C THR A 86 24.66 -14.73 15.63
N ALA A 87 25.66 -14.07 15.03
CA ALA A 87 26.99 -14.62 14.79
C ALA A 87 27.89 -14.65 16.04
N GLY A 88 27.42 -14.15 17.19
CA GLY A 88 28.21 -14.04 18.42
C GLY A 88 29.32 -12.99 18.34
N LEU A 89 29.20 -12.03 17.43
CA LEU A 89 30.16 -10.96 17.24
C LEU A 89 29.78 -9.73 18.08
N PRO A 90 30.77 -9.07 18.72
CA PRO A 90 30.54 -7.80 19.40
C PRO A 90 30.03 -6.71 18.44
N VAL A 91 29.02 -5.93 18.86
CA VAL A 91 28.37 -4.91 18.02
C VAL A 91 29.31 -3.72 17.73
N ASP A 92 30.30 -3.47 18.59
CA ASP A 92 31.34 -2.45 18.41
C ASP A 92 32.25 -2.71 17.20
N VAL A 93 32.28 -3.94 16.68
CA VAL A 93 32.92 -4.27 15.39
C VAL A 93 32.19 -3.61 14.21
N TYR A 94 30.96 -3.11 14.41
CA TYR A 94 30.22 -2.28 13.46
C TYR A 94 30.12 -0.84 13.97
N SER A 95 31.26 -0.15 14.01
CA SER A 95 31.36 1.24 14.48
C SER A 95 32.27 2.10 13.62
N GLY A 96 32.20 3.42 13.81
CA GLY A 96 33.08 4.40 13.17
C GLY A 96 33.17 4.25 11.64
N ASP A 97 34.40 4.08 11.16
CA ASP A 97 34.72 4.01 9.73
C ASP A 97 34.18 2.75 9.07
N GLN A 98 34.13 1.62 9.79
CA GLN A 98 33.61 0.34 9.27
C GLN A 98 32.12 0.45 8.97
N LYS A 99 31.37 1.06 9.90
CA LYS A 99 29.95 1.33 9.72
C LYS A 99 29.72 2.24 8.51
N THR A 100 30.46 3.33 8.43
CA THR A 100 30.34 4.29 7.31
C THR A 100 30.65 3.64 5.97
N LEU A 101 31.68 2.80 5.90
CA LEU A 101 32.07 2.06 4.69
C LEU A 101 30.97 1.09 4.24
N ILE A 102 30.42 0.30 5.17
CA ILE A 102 29.35 -0.67 4.88
C ILE A 102 28.08 0.06 4.42
N GLN A 103 27.69 1.14 5.12
CA GLN A 103 26.54 1.96 4.76
C GLN A 103 26.69 2.57 3.35
N HIS A 104 27.83 3.18 3.06
CA HIS A 104 28.11 3.77 1.75
C HIS A 104 28.11 2.71 0.64
N THR A 105 28.64 1.52 0.91
CA THR A 105 28.65 0.42 -0.07
C THR A 105 27.22 -0.12 -0.32
N ALA A 106 26.41 -0.22 0.74
CA ALA A 106 25.02 -0.66 0.64
C ALA A 106 24.09 0.41 0.04
N GLN A 107 24.45 1.69 0.11
CA GLN A 107 23.62 2.82 -0.32
C GLN A 107 23.34 2.74 -1.82
N LYS A 108 22.05 2.78 -2.19
CA LYS A 108 21.55 2.87 -3.55
C LYS A 108 20.77 4.17 -3.68
N THR A 109 21.30 5.08 -4.49
CA THR A 109 20.69 6.36 -4.78
C THR A 109 19.82 6.23 -6.02
N HIS A 110 18.57 6.67 -5.92
CA HIS A 110 17.61 6.66 -7.00
C HIS A 110 17.34 8.10 -7.40
N GLY A 111 17.75 8.43 -8.62
CA GLY A 111 17.58 9.76 -9.17
C GLY A 111 16.15 9.96 -9.66
N MET A 112 15.74 11.21 -9.79
CA MET A 112 14.44 11.54 -10.38
C MET A 112 14.34 11.13 -11.86
N ASP A 113 15.46 10.90 -12.55
CA ASP A 113 15.49 10.31 -13.90
C ASP A 113 14.99 8.85 -13.92
N ASP A 114 14.93 8.18 -12.77
CA ASP A 114 14.35 6.85 -12.61
C ASP A 114 12.81 6.90 -12.44
N LEU A 115 12.18 8.07 -12.55
CA LEU A 115 10.73 8.20 -12.62
C LEU A 115 10.21 7.72 -13.98
N ALA A 116 9.98 6.43 -14.04
CA ALA A 116 9.35 5.80 -15.18
C ALA A 116 7.81 5.88 -15.10
N ALA A 117 7.15 6.23 -16.21
CA ALA A 117 5.73 5.92 -16.44
C ALA A 117 5.38 4.49 -15.98
N ILE A 118 4.48 4.38 -15.01
CA ILE A 118 4.09 3.14 -14.37
C ILE A 118 3.07 2.44 -15.26
N GLN A 119 3.38 1.23 -15.68
CA GLN A 119 2.45 0.39 -16.43
C GLN A 119 2.18 -0.88 -15.63
N TRP A 120 1.07 -0.88 -14.90
CA TRP A 120 0.60 -2.08 -14.21
C TRP A 120 -0.32 -2.89 -15.11
N LYS A 121 -0.11 -4.20 -15.15
CA LYS A 121 -1.09 -5.17 -15.63
C LYS A 121 -1.47 -6.11 -14.49
N SER A 122 -2.71 -6.56 -14.49
CA SER A 122 -3.11 -7.66 -13.61
C SER A 122 -2.38 -8.93 -14.05
N GLY A 123 -1.88 -9.71 -13.09
CA GLY A 123 -1.36 -11.05 -13.33
C GLY A 123 -2.41 -12.11 -13.66
N GLY A 124 -3.63 -11.69 -14.02
CA GLY A 124 -4.75 -12.59 -14.18
C GLY A 124 -5.24 -13.16 -12.84
N CYS A 125 -4.96 -12.49 -11.74
CA CYS A 125 -5.49 -12.78 -10.42
C CYS A 125 -6.57 -11.72 -10.15
N GLY A 126 -7.76 -12.14 -9.74
CA GLY A 126 -8.98 -11.32 -9.68
C GLY A 126 -8.89 -10.12 -8.72
N CYS A 127 -10.03 -9.57 -8.33
CA CYS A 127 -10.02 -8.46 -7.37
C CYS A 127 -9.55 -8.88 -5.98
N VAL A 128 -9.18 -7.88 -5.18
CA VAL A 128 -8.94 -8.06 -3.75
C VAL A 128 -10.09 -8.84 -3.11
N GLN A 129 -9.73 -9.83 -2.29
CA GLN A 129 -10.69 -10.59 -1.50
C GLN A 129 -11.01 -9.82 -0.21
N ASP A 130 -12.13 -10.17 0.43
CA ASP A 130 -12.41 -9.66 1.77
C ASP A 130 -11.43 -10.29 2.76
N PHE A 131 -10.53 -9.46 3.29
CA PHE A 131 -9.54 -9.87 4.27
C PHE A 131 -10.01 -9.60 5.70
N THR A 132 -9.59 -10.44 6.65
CA THR A 132 -9.79 -10.19 8.09
C THR A 132 -9.01 -8.97 8.58
N ARG A 133 -7.91 -8.64 7.88
CA ARG A 133 -6.95 -7.58 8.21
C ARG A 133 -6.41 -6.91 6.94
N VAL A 134 -5.75 -5.77 7.09
CA VAL A 134 -5.16 -5.03 5.96
C VAL A 134 -3.95 -5.78 5.42
N VAL A 135 -3.87 -5.95 4.10
CA VAL A 135 -2.65 -6.37 3.41
C VAL A 135 -2.14 -5.21 2.56
N TYR A 136 -0.95 -4.73 2.89
CA TYR A 136 -0.42 -3.45 2.44
C TYR A 136 0.86 -3.66 1.60
N GLY A 137 0.95 -3.10 0.40
CA GLY A 137 2.13 -3.24 -0.45
C GLY A 137 2.78 -1.89 -0.74
N PHE A 138 4.10 -1.80 -0.70
CA PHE A 138 4.79 -0.57 -1.12
C PHE A 138 5.35 -0.68 -2.53
N TYR A 139 5.14 0.37 -3.31
CA TYR A 139 5.68 0.51 -4.66
C TYR A 139 6.61 1.73 -4.71
N PRO A 140 7.91 1.54 -4.47
CA PRO A 140 8.92 2.55 -4.75
C PRO A 140 8.92 2.96 -6.23
N TYR A 141 9.04 4.26 -6.51
CA TYR A 141 8.98 4.76 -7.90
C TYR A 141 10.08 4.17 -8.80
N TRP A 142 11.26 3.91 -8.24
CA TRP A 142 12.40 3.32 -8.95
C TRP A 142 12.18 1.86 -9.33
N MET A 143 11.13 1.20 -8.82
CA MET A 143 10.76 -0.11 -9.36
C MET A 143 10.29 0.02 -10.80
N GLY A 144 9.64 1.12 -11.19
CA GLY A 144 9.07 1.27 -12.53
C GLY A 144 10.12 1.45 -13.64
N SER A 145 11.37 1.75 -13.29
CA SER A 145 12.40 2.16 -14.25
C SER A 145 13.18 1.03 -14.89
N ASP A 146 13.03 -0.22 -14.44
CA ASP A 146 13.74 -1.44 -14.88
C ASP A 146 14.81 -1.17 -15.96
N LYS A 147 15.88 -0.49 -15.55
CA LYS A 147 17.17 -0.55 -16.25
C LYS A 147 17.68 -1.95 -15.92
N LYS A 148 17.28 -2.94 -16.73
CA LYS A 148 17.72 -4.34 -16.70
C LYS A 148 18.40 -4.73 -15.38
N VAL A 149 17.62 -5.22 -14.41
CA VAL A 149 18.15 -5.95 -13.25
C VAL A 149 19.21 -6.93 -13.78
N ASP A 150 20.43 -6.80 -13.28
CA ASP A 150 21.64 -7.45 -13.76
C ASP A 150 21.47 -8.97 -13.88
N GLN A 151 21.01 -9.42 -15.05
CA GLN A 151 21.39 -10.74 -15.53
C GLN A 151 22.86 -10.66 -15.95
N PRO A 152 23.72 -11.59 -15.55
CA PRO A 152 25.14 -11.56 -15.87
C PRO A 152 25.31 -11.48 -17.40
N GLN A 153 25.76 -10.31 -17.86
CA GLN A 153 26.04 -10.04 -19.26
C GLN A 153 27.30 -10.80 -19.69
N ASN A 154 27.12 -12.04 -20.10
CA ASN A 154 28.03 -12.69 -21.04
C ASN A 154 27.45 -12.52 -22.45
N LYS A 155 27.60 -11.33 -23.03
CA LYS A 155 27.57 -11.14 -24.50
C LYS A 155 28.25 -9.83 -24.88
N LYS A 156 29.27 -9.98 -25.74
CA LYS A 156 30.14 -8.95 -26.33
C LYS A 156 29.37 -7.73 -26.85
N PRO A 157 30.00 -6.55 -26.86
CA PRO A 157 29.45 -5.36 -27.50
C PRO A 157 29.63 -5.49 -29.02
N GLU A 158 28.54 -5.40 -29.77
CA GLU A 158 28.61 -5.17 -31.22
C GLU A 158 27.58 -4.11 -31.62
N ASN A 159 28.15 -2.96 -31.99
CA ASN A 159 27.64 -1.84 -32.79
C ASN A 159 26.40 -1.07 -32.34
N GLN A 160 26.67 0.21 -32.03
CA GLN A 160 25.74 1.32 -31.92
C GLN A 160 25.06 1.59 -33.27
N SER A 161 23.73 1.48 -33.31
CA SER A 161 22.85 2.34 -34.12
C SER A 161 21.38 1.96 -33.88
N GLU A 162 20.52 2.98 -33.86
CA GLU A 162 19.07 2.97 -33.62
C GLU A 162 18.60 2.83 -32.17
N LYS A 163 18.16 3.97 -31.63
CA LYS A 163 17.26 4.10 -30.48
C LYS A 163 15.90 3.51 -30.87
N LYS A 164 15.83 2.18 -30.95
CA LYS A 164 14.60 1.43 -31.12
C LYS A 164 13.84 1.52 -29.80
N ASP A 165 12.62 2.05 -29.84
CA ASP A 165 11.69 2.09 -28.70
C ASP A 165 11.46 0.68 -28.19
N THR A 166 12.32 0.23 -27.27
CA THR A 166 12.16 -1.04 -26.59
C THR A 166 10.89 -0.89 -25.75
N PRO A 167 9.85 -1.72 -25.97
CA PRO A 167 8.62 -1.61 -25.22
C PRO A 167 8.93 -1.76 -23.74
N LYS A 168 8.62 -0.72 -22.98
CA LYS A 168 8.78 -0.67 -21.53
C LYS A 168 8.05 -1.86 -20.91
N GLU A 169 8.75 -2.65 -20.11
CA GLU A 169 8.20 -3.91 -19.61
C GLU A 169 7.07 -3.63 -18.62
N THR A 170 5.86 -4.06 -18.96
CA THR A 170 4.67 -3.87 -18.11
C THR A 170 4.76 -4.75 -16.87
N GLN A 171 4.70 -4.14 -15.70
CA GLN A 171 4.82 -4.84 -14.43
C GLN A 171 3.53 -5.54 -14.05
N THR A 172 3.68 -6.78 -13.62
CA THR A 172 2.55 -7.63 -13.26
C THR A 172 2.30 -7.55 -11.77
N ILE A 173 1.15 -6.98 -11.39
CA ILE A 173 0.73 -6.86 -9.99
C ILE A 173 -0.39 -7.87 -9.71
N ASN A 174 -0.28 -8.58 -8.59
CA ASN A 174 -1.34 -9.43 -8.09
C ASN A 174 -2.24 -8.66 -7.12
N PHE A 175 -3.24 -7.97 -7.66
CA PHE A 175 -4.19 -7.17 -6.89
C PHE A 175 -5.08 -7.99 -5.94
N SER A 176 -5.23 -9.30 -6.16
CA SER A 176 -6.04 -10.13 -5.27
C SER A 176 -5.45 -10.23 -3.86
N LEU A 177 -4.17 -9.87 -3.69
CA LEU A 177 -3.45 -9.90 -2.41
C LEU A 177 -3.46 -8.59 -1.66
N LEU A 178 -3.62 -7.47 -2.35
CA LEU A 178 -3.31 -6.16 -1.82
C LEU A 178 -4.60 -5.40 -1.60
N SER A 179 -4.93 -5.17 -0.34
CA SER A 179 -6.00 -4.23 0.02
C SER A 179 -5.62 -2.80 -0.28
N ARG A 180 -4.33 -2.46 -0.11
CA ARG A 180 -3.79 -1.12 -0.36
C ARG A 180 -2.39 -1.20 -0.95
N ILE A 181 -2.07 -0.27 -1.85
CA ILE A 181 -0.72 -0.06 -2.38
C ILE A 181 -0.30 1.37 -2.05
N ALA A 182 0.84 1.53 -1.37
CA ALA A 182 1.46 2.82 -1.16
C ALA A 182 2.48 3.12 -2.24
N TYR A 183 2.25 4.16 -3.01
CA TYR A 183 3.25 4.66 -3.95
C TYR A 183 4.23 5.59 -3.24
N PHE A 184 5.49 5.22 -3.25
CA PHE A 184 6.55 5.94 -2.57
C PHE A 184 7.30 6.82 -3.56
N ALA A 185 6.97 8.12 -3.61
CA ALA A 185 7.65 9.08 -4.51
C ALA A 185 7.43 10.57 -4.21
N VAL A 186 6.63 10.93 -3.21
CA VAL A 186 6.33 12.34 -2.94
C VAL A 186 7.23 12.82 -1.81
N TYR A 187 7.99 13.89 -2.07
CA TYR A 187 8.93 14.44 -1.11
C TYR A 187 8.51 15.84 -0.68
N LEU A 188 8.71 16.13 0.60
CA LEU A 188 8.68 17.50 1.11
C LEU A 188 10.11 18.05 1.10
N ASP A 189 10.30 19.24 0.54
CA ASP A 189 11.55 19.96 0.72
C ASP A 189 11.66 20.54 2.14
N GLN A 190 12.84 21.09 2.45
CA GLN A 190 13.12 21.77 3.72
C GLN A 190 12.17 22.95 4.01
N THR A 191 11.48 23.48 2.99
CA THR A 191 10.53 24.58 3.14
C THR A 191 9.09 24.11 3.37
N GLY A 192 8.88 22.79 3.39
CA GLY A 192 7.58 22.14 3.50
C GLY A 192 6.72 22.22 2.24
N ARG A 193 7.33 22.48 1.07
CA ARG A 193 6.64 22.40 -0.21
C ARG A 193 6.77 20.99 -0.77
N LEU A 194 5.70 20.51 -1.38
CA LEU A 194 5.73 19.24 -2.10
C LEU A 194 6.60 19.42 -3.35
N GLN A 195 7.75 18.74 -3.37
CA GLN A 195 8.57 18.57 -4.55
C GLN A 195 7.92 17.47 -5.38
N GLU A 196 6.95 17.89 -6.19
CA GLU A 196 6.12 17.00 -6.95
C GLU A 196 6.78 16.68 -8.30
N HIS A 197 7.61 15.64 -8.29
CA HIS A 197 8.03 14.96 -9.51
C HIS A 197 7.12 13.76 -9.74
N THR A 198 5.81 14.00 -9.89
CA THR A 198 4.86 12.95 -10.25
C THR A 198 4.54 13.06 -11.74
N PRO A 199 5.17 12.24 -12.60
CA PRO A 199 4.91 12.26 -14.04
C PRO A 199 3.38 12.16 -14.32
N TRP A 200 2.68 11.34 -13.54
CA TRP A 200 1.24 11.09 -13.64
C TRP A 200 0.32 12.31 -13.51
N ARG A 201 0.80 13.41 -12.94
CA ARG A 201 0.00 14.63 -12.85
C ARG A 201 0.03 15.42 -14.15
N GLN A 202 1.17 15.39 -14.83
CA GLN A 202 1.37 16.10 -16.09
C GLN A 202 0.70 15.34 -17.23
N GLU A 203 0.73 14.01 -17.17
CA GLU A 203 0.20 13.16 -18.23
C GLU A 203 -0.83 12.17 -17.70
N LYS A 204 -2.11 12.36 -18.10
CA LYS A 204 -3.24 11.52 -17.64
C LYS A 204 -3.02 10.01 -17.78
N HIS A 205 -2.21 9.58 -18.75
CA HIS A 205 -1.93 8.16 -19.00
C HIS A 205 -0.97 7.57 -17.96
N GLN A 206 -0.11 8.39 -17.37
CA GLN A 206 0.83 7.92 -16.35
C GLN A 206 0.16 7.71 -14.98
N ALA A 207 -1.08 8.19 -14.82
CA ALA A 207 -1.93 7.92 -13.65
C ALA A 207 -2.84 6.69 -13.82
N GLU A 208 -2.74 5.97 -14.95
CA GLU A 208 -3.60 4.82 -15.24
C GLU A 208 -3.46 3.69 -14.23
N PHE A 209 -2.28 3.53 -13.62
CA PHE A 209 -2.05 2.52 -12.60
C PHE A 209 -3.02 2.66 -11.41
N ILE A 210 -3.43 3.88 -11.04
CA ILE A 210 -4.43 4.14 -9.98
C ILE A 210 -5.79 3.58 -10.40
N LYS A 211 -6.21 3.89 -11.63
CA LYS A 211 -7.48 3.37 -12.19
C LYS A 211 -7.45 1.86 -12.28
N ILE A 212 -6.30 1.26 -12.62
CA ILE A 212 -6.12 -0.19 -12.69
C ILE A 212 -6.25 -0.78 -11.29
N ALA A 213 -5.59 -0.23 -10.26
CA ALA A 213 -5.76 -0.69 -8.88
C ALA A 213 -7.21 -0.64 -8.40
N HIS A 214 -7.91 0.49 -8.63
CA HIS A 214 -9.34 0.65 -8.31
C HIS A 214 -10.23 -0.32 -9.07
N LYS A 215 -9.90 -0.61 -10.33
CA LYS A 215 -10.58 -1.64 -11.13
C LYS A 215 -10.51 -3.00 -10.43
N TYR A 216 -9.43 -3.30 -9.72
CA TYR A 216 -9.26 -4.51 -8.91
C TYR A 216 -9.57 -4.33 -7.43
N ARG A 217 -10.18 -3.21 -7.04
CA ARG A 217 -10.56 -2.84 -5.66
C ARG A 217 -9.39 -2.67 -4.67
N THR A 218 -8.17 -2.54 -5.17
CA THR A 218 -7.03 -2.16 -4.35
C THR A 218 -7.00 -0.65 -4.21
N LYS A 219 -6.92 -0.17 -2.97
CA LYS A 219 -6.74 1.27 -2.68
C LYS A 219 -5.31 1.70 -2.99
N VAL A 220 -5.12 2.97 -3.34
CA VAL A 220 -3.79 3.56 -3.58
C VAL A 220 -3.56 4.70 -2.63
N ASP A 221 -2.46 4.66 -1.90
CA ASP A 221 -2.04 5.71 -0.97
C ASP A 221 -0.75 6.36 -1.47
N LEU A 222 -0.55 7.64 -1.15
CA LEU A 222 0.69 8.36 -1.47
C LEU A 222 1.58 8.46 -0.25
N VAL A 223 2.82 7.96 -0.34
CA VAL A 223 3.81 8.17 0.72
C VAL A 223 4.43 9.56 0.56
N ILE A 224 4.27 10.36 1.60
CA ILE A 224 4.89 11.67 1.73
C ILE A 224 6.11 11.52 2.63
N HIS A 225 7.30 11.64 2.06
CA HIS A 225 8.56 11.53 2.79
C HIS A 225 9.17 12.90 3.06
N HIS A 226 9.73 13.05 4.26
CA HIS A 226 10.67 14.11 4.57
C HIS A 226 11.84 13.48 5.34
N PRO A 227 13.10 13.72 4.93
CA PRO A 227 14.27 13.03 5.49
C PRO A 227 14.60 13.45 6.93
N ASP A 228 14.20 14.66 7.35
CA ASP A 228 14.46 15.16 8.70
C ASP A 228 13.31 15.98 9.28
N TRP A 229 12.41 15.31 10.00
CA TRP A 229 11.26 15.97 10.59
C TRP A 229 11.61 16.94 11.72
N ARG A 230 12.80 16.83 12.31
CA ARG A 230 13.25 17.74 13.38
C ARG A 230 13.46 19.15 12.86
N THR A 231 14.06 19.30 11.68
CA THR A 231 14.31 20.61 11.05
C THR A 231 13.07 21.16 10.35
N TRP A 232 12.29 20.28 9.70
CA TRP A 232 11.02 20.66 9.09
C TRP A 232 10.11 21.37 10.09
N TYR A 233 9.98 20.81 11.29
CA TYR A 233 9.12 21.37 12.33
C TYR A 233 9.45 22.81 12.72
N GLN A 234 10.75 23.15 12.77
CA GLN A 234 11.19 24.49 13.19
C GLN A 234 10.84 25.58 12.16
N THR A 235 10.68 25.20 10.89
CA THR A 235 10.56 26.11 9.75
C THR A 235 9.19 26.08 9.09
N ALA A 236 8.52 24.92 9.07
CA ALA A 236 7.33 24.66 8.26
C ALA A 236 5.98 24.84 8.99
N MET A 237 5.94 24.88 10.33
CA MET A 237 4.70 25.11 11.10
C MET A 237 4.00 26.42 10.72
N ALA A 238 4.76 27.46 10.34
CA ALA A 238 4.18 28.72 9.83
C ALA A 238 3.40 28.55 8.50
N ARG A 239 3.54 27.40 7.83
CA ARG A 239 2.97 27.09 6.52
C ARG A 239 2.14 25.80 6.53
N GLU A 240 1.81 25.27 7.70
CA GLU A 240 1.03 24.03 7.88
C GLU A 240 -0.24 24.02 7.00
N SER A 241 -1.01 25.11 7.04
CA SER A 241 -2.23 25.27 6.23
C SER A 241 -1.96 25.17 4.71
N GLY A 242 -0.80 25.67 4.25
CA GLY A 242 -0.37 25.56 2.86
C GLY A 242 -0.11 24.11 2.46
N MET A 243 0.65 23.37 3.28
CA MET A 243 0.90 21.95 3.06
C MET A 243 -0.39 21.14 3.06
N ILE A 244 -1.28 21.32 4.05
CA ILE A 244 -2.57 20.62 4.12
C ILE A 244 -3.38 20.89 2.85
N LYS A 245 -3.46 22.15 2.40
CA LYS A 245 -4.16 22.51 1.17
C LYS A 245 -3.55 21.82 -0.06
N GLU A 246 -2.23 21.75 -0.14
CA GLU A 246 -1.54 21.04 -1.22
C GLU A 246 -1.78 19.53 -1.18
N LEU A 247 -1.76 18.90 -0.01
CA LEU A 247 -2.07 17.48 0.18
C LEU A 247 -3.52 17.16 -0.19
N VAL A 248 -4.48 17.97 0.27
CA VAL A 248 -5.89 17.85 -0.12
C VAL A 248 -6.03 17.96 -1.64
N ARG A 249 -5.36 18.93 -2.26
CA ARG A 249 -5.35 19.07 -3.72
C ARG A 249 -4.74 17.85 -4.40
N LEU A 250 -3.66 17.31 -3.86
CA LEU A 250 -2.98 16.13 -4.39
C LEU A 250 -3.91 14.92 -4.40
N VAL A 251 -4.59 14.64 -3.29
CA VAL A 251 -5.46 13.45 -3.19
C VAL A 251 -6.79 13.58 -3.91
N THR A 252 -7.27 14.82 -4.11
CA THR A 252 -8.53 15.09 -4.82
C THR A 252 -8.38 15.26 -6.33
N THR A 253 -7.16 15.43 -6.85
CA THR A 253 -6.92 15.57 -8.30
C THR A 253 -7.16 14.23 -9.01
N CYS A 254 -7.88 14.23 -10.14
CA CYS A 254 -8.20 12.99 -10.86
C CYS A 254 -6.99 12.42 -11.63
N PRO A 255 -6.72 11.09 -11.56
CA PRO A 255 -7.42 10.10 -10.75
C PRO A 255 -7.08 10.23 -9.27
N MET A 256 -8.12 10.23 -8.43
CA MET A 256 -8.01 10.41 -6.98
C MET A 256 -7.30 9.21 -6.36
N VAL A 257 -6.43 9.45 -5.39
CA VAL A 257 -5.91 8.40 -4.50
C VAL A 257 -6.84 8.23 -3.29
N ASP A 258 -6.64 7.20 -2.47
CA ASP A 258 -7.51 6.84 -1.35
C ASP A 258 -6.98 7.33 0.00
N GLY A 259 -5.72 7.79 0.06
CA GLY A 259 -5.12 8.26 1.29
C GLY A 259 -3.68 8.75 1.14
N VAL A 260 -3.13 9.18 2.28
CA VAL A 260 -1.72 9.56 2.41
C VAL A 260 -1.07 8.75 3.52
N THR A 261 0.19 8.42 3.33
CA THR A 261 1.07 7.83 4.34
C THR A 261 2.18 8.81 4.62
N LEU A 262 2.15 9.42 5.79
CA LEU A 262 3.19 10.35 6.20
C LEU A 262 4.35 9.55 6.80
N TYR A 263 5.54 9.65 6.21
CA TYR A 263 6.71 8.88 6.64
C TYR A 263 7.65 9.75 7.48
N PHE A 264 7.74 9.41 8.77
CA PHE A 264 8.54 10.12 9.78
C PHE A 264 9.88 9.47 10.02
N GLU A 265 10.88 9.93 9.28
CA GLU A 265 12.28 9.64 9.59
C GLU A 265 12.77 10.56 10.73
N ALA A 266 13.57 9.99 11.64
CA ALA A 266 14.19 10.70 12.76
C ALA A 266 13.22 11.49 13.67
N TYR A 267 12.10 10.87 14.06
CA TYR A 267 11.10 11.50 14.93
C TYR A 267 11.74 12.01 16.25
N PRO A 268 11.48 13.28 16.66
CA PRO A 268 12.16 13.87 17.81
C PRO A 268 11.61 13.40 19.16
N GLU A 269 12.50 13.16 20.12
CA GLU A 269 12.18 12.74 21.49
C GLU A 269 11.75 13.90 22.42
N LYS A 270 10.88 14.81 21.95
CA LYS A 270 10.28 15.80 22.87
C LYS A 270 8.77 15.86 22.72
N ASP A 271 8.11 15.92 23.87
CA ASP A 271 6.66 15.97 24.05
C ASP A 271 5.97 17.04 23.18
N ALA A 272 6.54 18.25 23.15
CA ALA A 272 6.03 19.36 22.33
C ALA A 272 6.00 19.07 20.82
N TYR A 273 6.82 18.14 20.32
CA TYR A 273 6.73 17.70 18.92
C TYR A 273 5.57 16.73 18.71
N ALA A 274 5.28 15.86 19.68
CA ALA A 274 4.15 14.93 19.64
C ALA A 274 2.80 15.63 19.65
N GLU A 275 2.60 16.61 20.54
CA GLU A 275 1.39 17.40 20.59
C GLU A 275 1.11 18.15 19.27
N LYS A 276 2.12 18.81 18.72
CA LYS A 276 1.98 19.54 17.46
C LYS A 276 1.82 18.61 16.27
N PHE A 277 2.46 17.44 16.30
CA PHE A 277 2.28 16.45 15.27
C PHE A 277 0.84 15.92 15.25
N LYS A 278 0.28 15.64 16.44
CA LYS A 278 -1.13 15.33 16.59
C LYS A 278 -2.02 16.44 16.02
N THR A 279 -1.70 17.71 16.32
CA THR A 279 -2.43 18.87 15.79
C THR A 279 -2.43 18.89 14.25
N LEU A 280 -1.29 18.64 13.62
CA LEU A 280 -1.18 18.50 12.16
C LEU A 280 -2.09 17.39 11.63
N LEU A 281 -2.08 16.22 12.27
CA LEU A 281 -2.94 15.10 11.86
C LEU A 281 -4.43 15.42 12.03
N ASP A 282 -4.83 16.04 13.14
CA ASP A 282 -6.21 16.45 13.40
C ASP A 282 -6.69 17.47 12.35
N ASN A 283 -5.83 18.44 12.00
CA ASN A 283 -6.12 19.44 10.98
C ASN A 283 -6.22 18.83 9.58
N LEU A 284 -5.34 17.88 9.26
CA LEU A 284 -5.39 17.14 8.00
C LEU A 284 -6.66 16.28 7.91
N GLN A 285 -7.02 15.57 8.98
CA GLN A 285 -8.23 14.76 9.06
C GLN A 285 -9.47 15.63 8.89
N THR A 286 -9.53 16.78 9.57
CA THR A 286 -10.60 17.76 9.41
C THR A 286 -10.70 18.27 7.98
N ALA A 287 -9.56 18.50 7.30
CA ALA A 287 -9.54 18.92 5.92
C ALA A 287 -10.05 17.82 4.97
N PHE A 288 -9.71 16.55 5.23
CA PHE A 288 -10.21 15.40 4.46
C PHE A 288 -11.71 15.15 4.68
N GLN A 289 -12.20 15.28 5.91
CA GLN A 289 -13.64 15.14 6.21
C GLN A 289 -14.52 16.19 5.51
N LYS A 290 -13.95 17.36 5.15
CA LYS A 290 -14.66 18.40 4.38
C LYS A 290 -14.78 18.07 2.90
N THR A 291 -14.10 17.04 2.41
CA THR A 291 -14.20 16.62 1.01
C THR A 291 -15.34 15.62 0.82
N GLU A 292 -15.78 15.38 -0.41
CA GLU A 292 -16.88 14.44 -0.71
C GLU A 292 -16.56 12.97 -0.37
N LYS A 293 -15.27 12.63 -0.18
CA LYS A 293 -14.82 11.27 0.07
C LYS A 293 -13.93 11.20 1.30
N PRO A 294 -14.08 10.18 2.17
CA PRO A 294 -13.14 9.97 3.25
C PRO A 294 -11.79 9.48 2.68
N PHE A 295 -10.72 10.17 3.04
CA PHE A 295 -9.35 9.76 2.74
C PHE A 295 -8.69 9.22 4.00
N SER A 296 -7.84 8.20 3.88
CA SER A 296 -7.11 7.72 5.04
C SER A 296 -5.86 8.54 5.33
N ILE A 297 -5.48 8.60 6.59
CA ILE A 297 -4.21 9.11 7.06
C ILE A 297 -3.46 7.97 7.74
N ASN A 298 -2.37 7.53 7.13
CA ASN A 298 -1.48 6.53 7.71
C ASN A 298 -0.18 7.22 8.16
N VAL A 299 0.49 6.64 9.13
CA VAL A 299 1.79 7.09 9.62
C VAL A 299 2.77 5.95 9.49
N MET A 300 3.90 6.21 8.84
CA MET A 300 4.99 5.25 8.70
C MET A 300 6.14 5.62 9.63
N MET A 301 6.64 4.62 10.36
CA MET A 301 7.71 4.75 11.34
C MET A 301 8.63 3.52 11.34
N PRO A 302 9.90 3.66 11.76
CA PRO A 302 10.79 2.52 11.99
C PRO A 302 10.28 1.66 13.17
N ALA A 303 10.73 0.41 13.25
CA ALA A 303 10.50 -0.43 14.42
C ALA A 303 11.00 0.26 15.70
N MET A 304 10.31 -0.02 16.81
CA MET A 304 10.73 0.43 18.14
C MET A 304 11.99 -0.33 18.53
N SER A 305 13.13 0.34 18.46
CA SER A 305 14.41 -0.09 19.01
C SER A 305 14.72 0.71 20.27
N GLU A 306 15.71 0.28 21.06
CA GLU A 306 16.16 1.03 22.24
C GLU A 306 16.50 2.50 21.92
N LYS A 307 16.95 2.79 20.69
CA LYS A 307 17.38 4.13 20.25
C LYS A 307 16.22 5.09 19.97
N ASN A 308 15.03 4.59 19.62
CA ASN A 308 13.89 5.42 19.21
C ASN A 308 12.59 5.13 19.99
N GLN A 309 12.62 4.16 20.92
CA GLN A 309 11.46 3.72 21.70
C GLN A 309 10.78 4.89 22.41
N ASN A 310 11.53 5.83 22.98
CA ASN A 310 10.97 6.98 23.66
C ASN A 310 10.21 7.91 22.71
N ALA A 311 10.77 8.17 21.53
CA ALA A 311 10.15 8.99 20.49
C ALA A 311 8.82 8.38 20.02
N VAL A 312 8.83 7.08 19.70
CA VAL A 312 7.64 6.35 19.26
C VAL A 312 6.60 6.27 20.37
N ARG A 313 7.03 6.02 21.62
CA ARG A 313 6.15 5.99 22.78
C ARG A 313 5.41 7.31 23.00
N LEU A 314 6.16 8.43 22.98
CA LEU A 314 5.58 9.78 23.11
C LEU A 314 4.61 10.09 21.97
N PHE A 315 4.96 9.71 20.74
CA PHE A 315 4.06 9.85 19.60
C PHE A 315 2.74 9.10 19.83
N LEU A 316 2.82 7.82 20.18
CA LEU A 316 1.65 6.95 20.29
C LEU A 316 0.73 7.39 21.43
N SER A 317 1.27 7.87 22.56
CA SER A 317 0.45 8.35 23.67
C SER A 317 -0.36 9.62 23.35
N HIS A 318 0.13 10.46 22.42
CA HIS A 318 -0.60 11.65 21.97
C HIS A 318 -1.65 11.32 20.90
N VAL A 319 -1.28 10.46 19.94
CA VAL A 319 -2.17 10.11 18.83
C VAL A 319 -3.30 9.19 19.29
N PHE A 320 -3.04 8.32 20.25
CA PHE A 320 -4.00 7.38 20.84
C PHE A 320 -4.12 7.68 22.33
N PRO A 321 -4.89 8.71 22.74
CA PRO A 321 -5.08 9.01 24.16
C PRO A 321 -5.79 7.86 24.90
N GLU A 322 -5.67 7.83 26.24
CA GLU A 322 -6.37 6.83 27.04
C GLU A 322 -7.89 6.97 26.91
N THR A 323 -8.56 5.86 26.57
CA THR A 323 -10.02 5.79 26.48
C THR A 323 -10.54 4.76 27.48
N HIS A 324 -11.46 5.18 28.36
CA HIS A 324 -12.06 4.29 29.35
C HIS A 324 -13.22 3.44 28.80
N GLU A 325 -13.70 3.75 27.60
CA GLU A 325 -14.80 3.05 26.94
C GLU A 325 -14.43 2.64 25.51
N ASP A 326 -15.16 1.65 24.97
CA ASP A 326 -15.12 1.25 23.55
C ASP A 326 -15.92 2.25 22.68
N THR A 327 -15.83 3.54 23.01
CA THR A 327 -16.33 4.59 22.13
C THR A 327 -15.38 4.70 20.97
N GLN A 328 -15.89 4.71 19.73
CA GLN A 328 -15.12 5.03 18.53
C GLN A 328 -14.51 6.42 18.71
N THR A 329 -13.28 6.50 19.22
CA THR A 329 -12.51 7.71 19.16
C THR A 329 -12.19 7.98 17.71
N ASN A 330 -12.44 9.21 17.29
CA ASN A 330 -12.05 9.68 15.97
C ASN A 330 -10.54 9.89 15.98
N ASP A 331 -9.80 8.79 16.02
CA ASP A 331 -8.35 8.81 16.02
C ASP A 331 -7.90 9.42 14.67
N PRO A 332 -6.91 10.31 14.68
CA PRO A 332 -6.51 11.02 13.46
C PRO A 332 -5.66 10.15 12.53
N VAL A 333 -5.35 8.91 12.92
CA VAL A 333 -4.55 7.94 12.16
C VAL A 333 -5.33 6.65 11.99
N ASP A 334 -5.44 6.19 10.75
CA ASP A 334 -6.07 4.93 10.37
C ASP A 334 -5.12 3.74 10.59
N LEU A 335 -3.87 3.85 10.12
CA LEU A 335 -2.86 2.79 10.18
C LEU A 335 -1.48 3.33 10.62
N LEU A 336 -0.81 2.53 11.45
CA LEU A 336 0.59 2.70 11.83
C LEU A 336 1.44 1.68 11.08
N ILE A 337 2.17 2.12 10.08
CA ILE A 337 2.99 1.25 9.24
C ILE A 337 4.39 1.16 9.83
N VAL A 338 4.79 -0.02 10.28
CA VAL A 338 6.04 -0.22 11.03
C VAL A 338 6.96 -1.16 10.27
N PHE A 339 8.11 -0.67 9.82
CA PHE A 339 9.09 -1.51 9.15
C PHE A 339 9.86 -2.36 10.15
N LEU A 340 9.87 -3.67 9.92
CA LEU A 340 10.63 -4.61 10.74
C LEU A 340 11.94 -4.97 10.05
N GLU A 341 13.02 -4.91 10.81
CA GLU A 341 14.30 -5.49 10.42
C GLU A 341 14.24 -7.03 10.43
N GLN A 342 15.04 -7.65 9.55
CA GLN A 342 15.19 -9.10 9.47
C GLN A 342 16.43 -9.57 10.23
N PRO A 343 16.35 -10.70 10.96
CA PRO A 343 15.24 -11.64 11.05
C PRO A 343 14.11 -11.16 11.99
N THR A 344 12.87 -11.46 11.59
CA THR A 344 11.62 -11.04 12.26
C THR A 344 11.23 -11.88 13.47
N THR A 345 11.97 -12.95 13.77
CA THR A 345 11.65 -13.94 14.81
C THR A 345 11.42 -13.30 16.19
N TYR A 346 12.26 -12.32 16.54
CA TYR A 346 12.24 -11.63 17.83
C TYR A 346 11.65 -10.23 17.72
N THR A 347 11.99 -9.48 16.68
CA THR A 347 11.64 -8.06 16.51
C THR A 347 10.12 -7.84 16.50
N LYS A 348 9.35 -8.73 15.87
CA LYS A 348 7.88 -8.67 15.91
C LYS A 348 7.29 -8.82 17.32
N LYS A 349 7.94 -9.64 18.17
CA LYS A 349 7.52 -9.90 19.55
C LYS A 349 7.94 -8.76 20.47
N GLU A 350 9.13 -8.22 20.28
CA GLU A 350 9.64 -7.07 21.02
C GLU A 350 8.79 -5.83 20.77
N MET A 351 8.46 -5.54 19.50
CA MET A 351 7.55 -4.47 19.14
C MET A 351 6.20 -4.63 19.83
N ARG A 352 5.60 -5.82 19.79
CA ARG A 352 4.34 -6.09 20.49
C ARG A 352 4.49 -5.85 22.00
N TYR A 353 5.52 -6.42 22.61
CA TYR A 353 5.78 -6.27 24.05
C TYR A 353 5.92 -4.79 24.45
N ALA A 354 6.61 -3.98 23.65
CA ALA A 354 6.74 -2.54 23.88
C ALA A 354 5.38 -1.82 23.86
N ILE A 355 4.50 -2.15 22.91
CA ILE A 355 3.13 -1.61 22.87
C ILE A 355 2.32 -2.08 24.08
N GLU A 356 2.37 -3.36 24.43
CA GLU A 356 1.60 -3.91 25.55
C GLU A 356 2.06 -3.40 26.92
N LYS A 357 3.32 -2.96 27.03
CA LYS A 357 3.87 -2.32 28.23
C LYS A 357 3.34 -0.90 28.40
N GLU A 358 3.22 -0.15 27.30
CA GLU A 358 2.76 1.25 27.34
C GLU A 358 1.24 1.37 27.47
N PHE A 359 0.50 0.56 26.71
CA PHE A 359 -0.94 0.68 26.60
C PHE A 359 -1.66 -0.44 27.34
N LYS A 360 -2.83 -0.15 27.91
CA LYS A 360 -3.66 -1.11 28.66
C LYS A 360 -5.06 -1.22 28.06
N GLY A 361 -5.78 -2.28 28.43
CA GLY A 361 -7.21 -2.45 28.11
C GLY A 361 -7.57 -2.27 26.63
N TYR A 362 -8.58 -1.45 26.37
CA TYR A 362 -9.10 -1.14 25.02
C TYR A 362 -8.09 -0.39 24.15
N GLN A 363 -7.37 0.57 24.72
CA GLN A 363 -6.37 1.35 23.99
C GLN A 363 -5.27 0.44 23.42
N ARG A 364 -4.77 -0.51 24.22
CA ARG A 364 -3.82 -1.54 23.74
C ARG A 364 -4.34 -2.31 22.55
N ARG A 365 -5.60 -2.75 22.62
CA ARG A 365 -6.27 -3.45 21.52
C ARG A 365 -6.34 -2.55 20.28
N ASN A 366 -6.78 -1.31 20.44
CA ASN A 366 -6.97 -0.37 19.33
C ASN A 366 -5.65 -0.03 18.64
N VAL A 367 -4.58 0.26 19.40
CA VAL A 367 -3.24 0.52 18.85
C VAL A 367 -2.72 -0.70 18.10
N LEU A 368 -2.77 -1.90 18.70
CA LEU A 368 -2.32 -3.13 18.03
C LEU A 368 -3.10 -3.40 16.73
N ARG A 369 -4.42 -3.14 16.72
CA ARG A 369 -5.26 -3.30 15.52
C ARG A 369 -5.03 -2.24 14.44
N LYS A 370 -4.24 -1.22 14.71
CA LYS A 370 -3.83 -0.20 13.72
C LYS A 370 -2.41 -0.41 13.21
N ILE A 371 -1.58 -1.18 13.92
CA ILE A 371 -0.23 -1.49 13.48
C ILE A 371 -0.27 -2.47 12.30
N VAL A 372 0.48 -2.14 11.25
CA VAL A 372 0.74 -2.99 10.08
C VAL A 372 2.26 -3.18 9.99
N PRO A 373 2.80 -4.30 10.47
CA PRO A 373 4.22 -4.60 10.35
C PRO A 373 4.59 -4.85 8.89
N VAL A 374 5.69 -4.27 8.41
CA VAL A 374 6.18 -4.39 7.04
C VAL A 374 7.43 -5.24 7.02
N ILE A 375 7.45 -6.25 6.15
CA ILE A 375 8.57 -7.17 5.97
C ILE A 375 8.94 -7.26 4.49
N THR A 376 10.19 -7.60 4.21
CA THR A 376 10.60 -7.98 2.85
C THR A 376 10.10 -9.38 2.53
N PRO A 377 9.38 -9.59 1.41
CA PRO A 377 9.00 -10.93 0.99
C PRO A 377 10.23 -11.82 0.79
N PRO A 378 10.21 -13.09 1.22
CA PRO A 378 11.36 -13.96 1.10
C PRO A 378 11.61 -14.35 -0.37
N VAL A 379 12.88 -14.60 -0.70
CA VAL A 379 13.24 -15.19 -2.01
C VAL A 379 12.71 -16.61 -2.12
N ASP A 380 12.82 -17.37 -1.02
CA ASP A 380 12.26 -18.72 -0.90
C ASP A 380 10.81 -18.65 -0.36
N PRO A 381 9.80 -18.97 -1.18
CA PRO A 381 8.40 -18.95 -0.76
C PRO A 381 8.04 -20.05 0.25
N GLU A 382 8.85 -21.09 0.41
CA GLU A 382 8.61 -22.14 1.41
C GLU A 382 9.13 -21.77 2.81
N ASN A 383 9.75 -20.59 2.93
CA ASN A 383 10.32 -20.09 4.18
C ASN A 383 9.31 -20.17 5.34
N GLN A 384 9.61 -21.01 6.33
CA GLN A 384 8.74 -21.23 7.48
C GLN A 384 8.59 -19.97 8.34
N GLN A 385 9.67 -19.19 8.50
CA GLN A 385 9.63 -17.94 9.27
C GLN A 385 8.65 -16.94 8.66
N PHE A 386 8.57 -16.84 7.33
CA PHE A 386 7.59 -16.00 6.65
C PHE A 386 6.14 -16.43 6.95
N LYS A 387 5.85 -17.74 6.91
CA LYS A 387 4.52 -18.26 7.27
C LYS A 387 4.19 -17.96 8.74
N ASP A 388 5.16 -18.15 9.64
CA ASP A 388 5.02 -17.84 11.06
C ASP A 388 4.85 -16.33 11.32
N ASP A 389 5.43 -15.47 10.49
CA ASP A 389 5.20 -14.02 10.51
C ASP A 389 3.76 -13.69 10.12
N LEU A 390 3.27 -14.23 9.00
CA LEU A 390 1.90 -13.99 8.55
C LEU A 390 0.87 -14.44 9.58
N ILE A 391 1.03 -15.63 10.17
CA ILE A 391 0.17 -16.15 11.25
C ILE A 391 0.22 -15.21 12.45
N TYR A 392 1.42 -14.78 12.85
CA TYR A 392 1.57 -13.88 13.98
C TYR A 392 0.94 -12.51 13.72
N PHE A 393 1.07 -11.97 12.51
CA PHE A 393 0.54 -10.66 12.15
C PHE A 393 -0.97 -10.65 12.08
N GLU A 394 -1.58 -11.66 11.47
CA GLU A 394 -3.04 -11.81 11.38
C GLU A 394 -3.69 -11.79 12.76
N ASN A 395 -3.12 -12.55 13.70
CA ASN A 395 -3.68 -12.71 15.04
C ASN A 395 -3.51 -11.46 15.90
N ASN A 396 -2.35 -10.80 15.81
CA ASN A 396 -1.94 -9.81 16.81
C ASN A 396 -1.97 -8.36 16.35
N PHE A 397 -1.98 -8.10 15.04
CA PHE A 397 -1.90 -6.75 14.50
C PHE A 397 -3.12 -6.41 13.63
N GLY A 398 -3.08 -5.22 13.02
CA GLY A 398 -4.09 -4.72 12.08
C GLY A 398 -3.93 -5.25 10.66
N GLY A 399 -2.81 -5.89 10.34
CA GLY A 399 -2.46 -6.29 9.00
C GLY A 399 -1.04 -6.80 8.83
N ALA A 400 -0.65 -7.00 7.58
CA ALA A 400 0.73 -7.28 7.16
C ALA A 400 1.10 -6.39 5.97
N GLY A 401 2.34 -5.92 5.96
CA GLY A 401 2.88 -5.06 4.92
C GLY A 401 4.07 -5.70 4.19
N PHE A 402 4.29 -5.31 2.93
CA PHE A 402 5.41 -5.80 2.12
C PHE A 402 6.22 -4.65 1.51
N TRP A 403 7.55 -4.71 1.69
CA TRP A 403 8.50 -3.80 1.05
C TRP A 403 9.66 -4.55 0.35
N PRO A 404 9.83 -4.36 -0.97
CA PRO A 404 8.81 -3.87 -1.89
C PRO A 404 7.61 -4.82 -1.91
N LEU A 405 6.49 -4.39 -2.51
CA LEU A 405 5.39 -5.30 -2.78
C LEU A 405 5.86 -6.43 -3.72
N PRO A 406 5.33 -7.66 -3.57
CA PRO A 406 5.73 -8.77 -4.43
C PRO A 406 5.23 -8.54 -5.87
N ALA A 407 6.12 -8.02 -6.72
CA ALA A 407 5.92 -7.85 -8.16
C ALA A 407 6.93 -8.73 -8.92
N GLY A 408 6.54 -9.36 -10.04
CA GLY A 408 7.46 -10.14 -10.89
C GLY A 408 7.02 -11.55 -11.27
N GLY A 409 7.96 -12.30 -11.88
CA GLY A 409 7.75 -13.55 -12.65
C GLY A 409 7.04 -14.71 -11.95
N ALA A 410 6.42 -15.57 -12.77
CA ALA A 410 5.43 -16.57 -12.38
C ALA A 410 6.03 -17.77 -11.63
N GLY A 411 6.14 -17.66 -10.31
CA GLY A 411 6.47 -18.78 -9.42
C GLY A 411 6.41 -18.36 -7.96
N THR A 412 7.45 -17.67 -7.48
CA THR A 412 7.58 -17.14 -6.12
C THR A 412 6.41 -16.22 -5.74
N VAL A 413 6.02 -15.30 -6.62
CA VAL A 413 4.90 -14.38 -6.37
C VAL A 413 3.58 -15.14 -6.15
N LYS A 414 3.34 -16.25 -6.89
CA LYS A 414 2.12 -17.06 -6.72
C LYS A 414 2.10 -17.83 -5.40
N GLN A 415 3.26 -18.25 -4.91
CA GLN A 415 3.35 -18.99 -3.65
C GLN A 415 3.29 -18.06 -2.42
N ILE A 416 3.92 -16.89 -2.52
CA ILE A 416 3.71 -15.79 -1.56
C ILE A 416 2.23 -15.41 -1.52
N ALA A 417 1.61 -15.26 -2.71
CA ALA A 417 0.19 -15.01 -2.85
C ALA A 417 -0.66 -16.04 -2.11
N ALA A 418 -0.42 -17.32 -2.36
CA ALA A 418 -1.16 -18.41 -1.74
C ALA A 418 -1.03 -18.38 -0.21
N SER A 419 0.17 -18.12 0.32
CA SER A 419 0.43 -18.05 1.76
C SER A 419 -0.30 -16.88 2.42
N VAL A 420 -0.32 -15.71 1.79
CA VAL A 420 -1.07 -14.55 2.28
C VAL A 420 -2.58 -14.82 2.24
N LEU A 421 -3.10 -15.35 1.12
CA LEU A 421 -4.52 -15.65 0.98
C LEU A 421 -4.99 -16.71 1.99
N SER A 422 -4.17 -17.73 2.29
CA SER A 422 -4.57 -18.77 3.25
C SER A 422 -4.71 -18.24 4.68
N MET A 423 -3.97 -17.18 5.04
CA MET A 423 -3.98 -16.61 6.39
C MET A 423 -4.99 -15.46 6.54
N PHE A 424 -5.02 -14.55 5.56
CA PHE A 424 -5.77 -13.29 5.71
C PHE A 424 -7.18 -13.33 5.13
N ARG A 425 -7.54 -14.34 4.31
CA ARG A 425 -8.89 -14.43 3.73
C ARG A 425 -9.90 -14.65 4.85
N LYS A 426 -10.96 -13.82 4.87
CA LYS A 426 -12.08 -13.98 5.78
C LYS A 426 -12.81 -15.28 5.45
N ASN A 427 -12.51 -16.35 6.16
CA ASN A 427 -13.24 -17.61 6.07
C ASN A 427 -14.46 -17.48 6.99
N GLU A 428 -15.56 -16.88 6.53
CA GLU A 428 -16.84 -17.10 7.20
C GLU A 428 -17.29 -18.54 6.89
N ASP A 429 -17.73 -19.28 7.92
CA ASP A 429 -18.19 -20.68 7.86
C ASP A 429 -19.37 -20.95 6.89
N TYR A 430 -19.79 -19.94 6.13
CA TYR A 430 -20.82 -20.08 5.13
C TYR A 430 -20.23 -20.44 3.76
N GLN A 431 -20.63 -21.63 3.32
CA GLN A 431 -20.83 -22.07 1.94
C GLN A 431 -19.73 -22.93 1.31
N ILE A 432 -19.87 -24.24 1.54
CA ILE A 432 -19.40 -25.31 0.64
C ILE A 432 -19.66 -24.96 -0.83
N LEU A 433 -20.79 -24.30 -1.13
CA LEU A 433 -21.13 -23.83 -2.47
C LEU A 433 -20.13 -22.78 -3.01
N GLN A 434 -19.71 -21.82 -2.19
CA GLN A 434 -18.74 -20.80 -2.59
C GLN A 434 -17.34 -21.36 -2.78
N ILE A 435 -16.90 -22.29 -1.92
CA ILE A 435 -15.61 -22.97 -2.08
C ILE A 435 -15.59 -23.80 -3.38
N MET A 436 -16.68 -24.51 -3.68
CA MET A 436 -16.80 -25.24 -4.96
C MET A 436 -16.82 -24.30 -6.17
N LEU A 437 -17.56 -23.18 -6.10
CA LEU A 437 -17.59 -22.22 -7.20
C LEU A 437 -16.25 -21.49 -7.37
N GLN A 438 -15.62 -20.96 -6.31
CA GLN A 438 -14.36 -20.22 -6.43
C GLN A 438 -13.21 -21.09 -6.95
N ASN A 439 -13.08 -22.33 -6.45
CA ASN A 439 -12.01 -23.22 -6.87
C ASN A 439 -12.15 -23.67 -8.33
N HIS A 440 -13.38 -23.76 -8.87
CA HIS A 440 -13.61 -24.14 -10.26
C HIS A 440 -13.68 -22.94 -11.23
N SER A 441 -13.86 -21.72 -10.71
CA SER A 441 -14.18 -20.53 -11.51
C SER A 441 -13.22 -19.36 -11.32
N ALA A 442 -12.01 -19.59 -10.80
CA ALA A 442 -10.99 -18.53 -10.63
C ALA A 442 -10.83 -17.68 -11.91
N GLY A 443 -10.73 -18.32 -13.09
CA GLY A 443 -10.66 -17.63 -14.38
C GLY A 443 -11.90 -16.79 -14.72
N PHE A 444 -13.08 -17.23 -14.30
CA PHE A 444 -14.35 -16.54 -14.51
C PHE A 444 -14.47 -15.28 -13.64
N CYS A 445 -14.13 -15.37 -12.34
CA CYS A 445 -14.10 -14.20 -11.47
C CYS A 445 -13.03 -13.18 -11.88
N ASN A 446 -11.91 -13.63 -12.46
CA ASN A 446 -10.90 -12.74 -13.02
C ASN A 446 -11.43 -11.87 -14.17
N TRP A 447 -12.45 -12.33 -14.89
CA TRP A 447 -13.11 -11.57 -15.94
C TRP A 447 -14.28 -10.72 -15.42
N ILE A 448 -15.09 -11.29 -14.52
CA ILE A 448 -16.25 -10.58 -13.95
C ILE A 448 -15.81 -9.36 -13.17
N CYS A 449 -14.85 -9.52 -12.27
CA CYS A 449 -14.54 -8.46 -11.33
C CYS A 449 -14.05 -7.15 -11.97
N PRO A 450 -13.13 -7.16 -12.95
CA PRO A 450 -12.76 -5.93 -13.65
C PRO A 450 -13.91 -5.32 -14.47
N ASN A 451 -14.94 -6.11 -14.83
CA ASN A 451 -16.10 -5.67 -15.59
C ASN A 451 -17.37 -5.53 -14.73
N ARG A 452 -17.26 -5.58 -13.39
CA ARG A 452 -18.42 -5.65 -12.48
C ARG A 452 -19.40 -4.50 -12.66
N ASN A 453 -18.90 -3.28 -12.88
CA ASN A 453 -19.75 -2.10 -13.06
C ASN A 453 -20.55 -2.19 -14.37
N LEU A 454 -19.94 -2.73 -15.43
CA LEU A 454 -20.65 -2.96 -16.69
C LEU A 454 -21.73 -4.04 -16.52
N LEU A 455 -21.40 -5.13 -15.83
CA LEU A 455 -22.36 -6.20 -15.55
C LEU A 455 -23.52 -5.73 -14.67
N LYS A 456 -23.25 -4.88 -13.66
CA LYS A 456 -24.28 -4.20 -12.86
C LYS A 456 -25.20 -3.35 -13.73
N MET A 457 -24.65 -2.57 -14.67
CA MET A 457 -25.45 -1.76 -15.59
C MET A 457 -26.32 -2.63 -16.50
N ILE A 458 -25.77 -3.72 -17.05
CA ILE A 458 -26.53 -4.67 -17.89
C ILE A 458 -27.66 -5.31 -17.08
N PHE A 459 -27.37 -5.75 -15.84
CA PHE A 459 -28.36 -6.30 -14.93
C PHE A 459 -29.51 -5.31 -14.67
N TRP A 460 -29.19 -4.08 -14.27
CA TRP A 460 -30.22 -3.07 -14.04
C TRP A 460 -31.01 -2.71 -15.30
N ALA A 461 -30.38 -2.69 -16.48
CA ALA A 461 -31.06 -2.46 -17.75
C ALA A 461 -32.04 -3.58 -18.11
N PHE A 462 -31.66 -4.85 -17.91
CA PHE A 462 -32.54 -5.99 -18.12
C PHE A 462 -33.67 -6.02 -17.11
N LEU A 463 -33.39 -5.79 -15.84
CA LEU A 463 -34.41 -5.72 -14.79
C LEU A 463 -35.42 -4.60 -15.05
N LEU A 464 -34.95 -3.41 -15.46
CA LEU A 464 -35.81 -2.29 -15.88
C LEU A 464 -36.67 -2.68 -17.10
N PHE A 465 -36.06 -3.26 -18.14
CA PHE A 465 -36.76 -3.69 -19.34
C PHE A 465 -37.86 -4.72 -19.03
N LEU A 466 -37.53 -5.76 -18.26
CA LEU A 466 -38.48 -6.78 -17.82
C LEU A 466 -39.59 -6.17 -16.95
N GLY A 467 -39.26 -5.23 -16.06
CA GLY A 467 -40.20 -4.51 -15.23
C GLY A 467 -41.19 -3.67 -16.04
N VAL A 468 -40.70 -2.85 -16.97
CA VAL A 468 -41.52 -1.99 -17.84
C VAL A 468 -42.43 -2.83 -18.74
N CYS A 469 -41.90 -3.88 -19.37
CA CYS A 469 -42.72 -4.80 -20.18
C CYS A 469 -43.74 -5.57 -19.32
N GLY A 470 -43.33 -5.98 -18.12
CA GLY A 470 -44.17 -6.67 -17.15
C GLY A 470 -45.38 -5.82 -16.74
N LEU A 471 -45.13 -4.60 -16.27
CA LEU A 471 -46.15 -3.64 -15.85
C LEU A 471 -46.99 -3.17 -17.05
N GLY A 472 -46.36 -2.79 -18.15
CA GLY A 472 -47.05 -2.35 -19.38
C GLY A 472 -48.02 -3.40 -19.92
N SER A 473 -47.70 -4.70 -19.82
CA SER A 473 -48.60 -5.78 -20.26
C SER A 473 -49.88 -5.92 -19.42
N THR A 474 -49.92 -5.32 -18.23
CA THR A 474 -51.13 -5.29 -17.41
C THR A 474 -52.15 -4.29 -17.98
N TRP A 475 -51.70 -3.18 -18.57
CA TRP A 475 -52.55 -2.11 -19.07
C TRP A 475 -52.73 -2.15 -20.60
N ILE A 476 -51.72 -2.61 -21.34
CA ILE A 476 -51.70 -2.63 -22.81
C ILE A 476 -51.92 -4.06 -23.31
N CYS A 477 -53.06 -4.30 -23.97
CA CYS A 477 -53.42 -5.62 -24.51
C CYS A 477 -52.46 -6.14 -25.58
N GLU A 478 -51.96 -5.27 -26.45
CA GLU A 478 -51.00 -5.64 -27.50
C GLU A 478 -49.68 -6.13 -26.90
N LEU A 479 -49.19 -5.44 -25.87
CA LEU A 479 -47.95 -5.82 -25.17
C LEU A 479 -48.10 -7.17 -24.46
N ARG A 480 -49.30 -7.49 -23.98
CA ARG A 480 -49.63 -8.81 -23.41
C ARG A 480 -49.60 -9.91 -24.47
N ALA A 481 -50.18 -9.67 -25.64
CA ALA A 481 -50.14 -10.60 -26.76
C ALA A 481 -48.69 -10.80 -27.26
N PHE A 482 -47.93 -9.71 -27.38
CA PHE A 482 -46.51 -9.73 -27.72
C PHE A 482 -45.71 -10.56 -26.72
N ARG A 483 -45.85 -10.30 -25.42
CA ARG A 483 -45.16 -11.08 -24.38
C ARG A 483 -45.53 -12.56 -24.42
N LYS A 484 -46.78 -12.91 -24.69
CA LYS A 484 -47.23 -14.31 -24.81
C LYS A 484 -46.62 -14.99 -26.03
N LYS A 485 -46.54 -14.29 -27.17
CA LYS A 485 -45.93 -14.79 -28.42
C LYS A 485 -44.42 -15.00 -28.28
N TYR A 486 -43.72 -14.07 -27.63
CA TYR A 486 -42.26 -14.07 -27.46
C TYR A 486 -41.82 -14.52 -26.06
N ASN A 487 -42.63 -15.30 -25.35
CA ASN A 487 -42.39 -15.67 -23.95
C ASN A 487 -41.01 -16.35 -23.74
N GLY A 488 -40.55 -17.13 -24.72
CA GLY A 488 -39.22 -17.75 -24.68
C GLY A 488 -38.06 -16.74 -24.58
N TYR A 489 -38.16 -15.60 -25.28
CA TYR A 489 -37.15 -14.54 -25.20
C TYR A 489 -37.14 -13.85 -23.83
N PHE A 490 -38.32 -13.55 -23.28
CA PHE A 490 -38.43 -12.98 -21.93
C PHE A 490 -37.87 -13.93 -20.87
N LEU A 491 -38.15 -15.23 -20.98
CA LEU A 491 -37.57 -16.24 -20.10
C LEU A 491 -36.05 -16.33 -20.27
N GLY A 492 -35.55 -16.27 -21.51
CA GLY A 492 -34.11 -16.24 -21.80
C GLY A 492 -33.41 -15.04 -21.18
N ILE A 493 -33.98 -13.83 -21.29
CA ILE A 493 -33.44 -12.62 -20.65
C ILE A 493 -33.47 -12.77 -19.12
N LEU A 494 -34.55 -13.28 -18.54
CA LEU A 494 -34.65 -13.50 -17.10
C LEU A 494 -33.57 -14.48 -16.59
N LEU A 495 -33.34 -15.59 -17.30
CA LEU A 495 -32.31 -16.55 -16.95
C LEU A 495 -30.90 -15.97 -17.10
N LEU A 496 -30.66 -15.19 -18.15
CA LEU A 496 -29.40 -14.47 -18.35
C LEU A 496 -29.16 -13.44 -17.23
N ASP A 497 -30.18 -12.68 -16.87
CA ASP A 497 -30.14 -11.69 -15.80
C ASP A 497 -29.87 -12.34 -14.44
N ALA A 498 -30.52 -13.48 -14.16
CA ALA A 498 -30.24 -14.30 -12.98
C ALA A 498 -28.80 -14.84 -12.99
N ALA A 499 -28.28 -15.28 -14.14
CA ALA A 499 -26.88 -15.73 -14.26
C ALA A 499 -25.88 -14.58 -14.01
N ILE A 500 -26.16 -13.38 -14.52
CA ILE A 500 -25.37 -12.18 -14.23
C ILE A 500 -25.42 -11.84 -12.74
N LEU A 501 -26.60 -11.90 -12.12
CA LEU A 501 -26.75 -11.65 -10.69
C LEU A 501 -25.98 -12.66 -9.86
N ILE A 502 -26.09 -13.96 -10.15
CA ILE A 502 -25.33 -15.02 -9.45
C ILE A 502 -23.82 -14.78 -9.62
N SER A 503 -23.40 -14.44 -10.84
CA SER A 503 -22.00 -14.13 -11.16
C SER A 503 -21.48 -12.94 -10.33
N LEU A 504 -22.28 -11.89 -10.21
CA LEU A 504 -21.97 -10.71 -9.39
C LEU A 504 -21.97 -11.04 -7.89
N LEU A 505 -22.98 -11.76 -7.38
CA LEU A 505 -23.02 -12.19 -5.98
C LEU A 505 -21.82 -13.08 -5.59
N THR A 506 -21.28 -13.84 -6.56
CA THR A 506 -20.15 -14.76 -6.31
C THR A 506 -18.79 -14.07 -6.41
N CYS A 507 -18.62 -13.15 -7.36
CA CYS A 507 -17.31 -12.57 -7.70
C CYS A 507 -17.15 -11.09 -7.32
N ASP A 508 -18.22 -10.39 -6.93
CA ASP A 508 -18.17 -9.01 -6.44
C ASP A 508 -18.31 -8.98 -4.91
N PRO A 509 -17.23 -8.70 -4.16
CA PRO A 509 -17.27 -8.69 -2.70
C PRO A 509 -18.29 -7.71 -2.10
N ASP A 510 -18.66 -6.64 -2.83
CA ASP A 510 -19.63 -5.64 -2.34
C ASP A 510 -21.03 -6.27 -2.22
N LEU A 511 -21.37 -7.07 -3.23
CA LEU A 511 -22.64 -7.78 -3.27
C LEU A 511 -22.62 -9.06 -2.44
N MET A 512 -21.44 -9.65 -2.26
CA MET A 512 -21.24 -10.84 -1.45
C MET A 512 -21.65 -10.61 0.01
N ASN A 513 -21.27 -9.48 0.60
CA ASN A 513 -21.65 -9.11 1.98
C ASN A 513 -23.16 -8.91 2.15
N HIS A 514 -23.88 -8.59 1.08
CA HIS A 514 -25.35 -8.45 1.08
C HIS A 514 -26.08 -9.64 0.45
N SER A 515 -25.38 -10.74 0.13
CA SER A 515 -25.95 -11.85 -0.62
C SER A 515 -27.16 -12.46 0.10
N THR A 516 -27.06 -12.70 1.41
CA THR A 516 -28.16 -13.20 2.26
C THR A 516 -29.39 -12.30 2.21
N GLU A 517 -29.21 -10.98 2.33
CA GLU A 517 -30.30 -10.00 2.28
C GLU A 517 -30.99 -10.02 0.92
N ILE A 518 -30.20 -10.06 -0.16
CA ILE A 518 -30.70 -10.13 -1.54
C ILE A 518 -31.49 -11.43 -1.76
N PHE A 519 -31.01 -12.57 -1.28
CA PHE A 519 -31.73 -13.84 -1.36
C PHE A 519 -33.06 -13.82 -0.59
N ILE A 520 -33.08 -13.23 0.61
CA ILE A 520 -34.30 -13.07 1.39
C ILE A 520 -35.31 -12.19 0.63
N ILE A 521 -34.87 -11.06 0.07
CA ILE A 521 -35.72 -10.18 -0.73
C ILE A 521 -36.28 -10.92 -1.95
N LEU A 522 -35.45 -11.67 -2.68
CA LEU A 522 -35.89 -12.48 -3.82
C LEU A 522 -36.94 -13.52 -3.41
N MET A 523 -36.76 -14.19 -2.27
CA MET A 523 -37.72 -15.16 -1.73
C MET A 523 -39.04 -14.50 -1.33
N ILE A 524 -39.01 -13.32 -0.72
CA ILE A 524 -40.21 -12.55 -0.38
C ILE A 524 -40.97 -12.16 -1.66
N VAL A 525 -40.27 -11.63 -2.67
CA VAL A 525 -40.87 -11.25 -3.96
C VAL A 525 -41.49 -12.45 -4.68
N LEU A 526 -40.79 -13.59 -4.71
CA LEU A 526 -41.30 -14.84 -5.28
C LEU A 526 -42.55 -15.34 -4.56
N THR A 527 -42.53 -15.33 -3.23
CA THR A 527 -43.66 -15.76 -2.40
C THR A 527 -44.87 -14.85 -2.62
N PHE A 528 -44.67 -13.53 -2.59
CA PHE A 528 -45.71 -12.55 -2.86
C PHE A 528 -46.30 -12.73 -4.27
N TYR A 529 -45.46 -12.95 -5.28
CA TYR A 529 -45.89 -13.22 -6.64
C TYR A 529 -46.72 -14.51 -6.75
N MET A 530 -46.30 -15.60 -6.09
CA MET A 530 -47.04 -16.86 -6.06
C MET A 530 -48.41 -16.70 -5.39
N VAL A 531 -48.46 -16.05 -4.22
CA VAL A 531 -49.72 -15.75 -3.51
C VAL A 531 -50.64 -14.88 -4.36
N PHE A 532 -50.12 -13.80 -4.94
CA PHE A 532 -50.89 -12.92 -5.82
C PHE A 532 -51.48 -13.67 -7.03
N ARG A 533 -50.67 -14.53 -7.66
CA ARG A 533 -51.12 -15.37 -8.78
C ARG A 533 -52.22 -16.35 -8.34
N GLN A 534 -52.09 -16.94 -7.15
CA GLN A 534 -53.08 -17.88 -6.61
C GLN A 534 -54.39 -17.20 -6.26
N VAL A 535 -54.35 -16.03 -5.60
CA VAL A 535 -55.54 -15.19 -5.33
C VAL A 535 -56.23 -14.79 -6.63
N ARG A 536 -55.46 -14.40 -7.65
CA ARG A 536 -56.02 -14.05 -8.96
C ARG A 536 -56.72 -15.23 -9.64
N LYS A 537 -56.12 -16.43 -9.59
CA LYS A 537 -56.76 -17.67 -10.09
C LYS A 537 -58.06 -17.97 -9.33
N MET A 538 -58.07 -17.85 -8.01
CA MET A 538 -59.29 -18.08 -7.21
C MET A 538 -60.40 -17.08 -7.54
N ARG A 539 -60.07 -15.79 -7.74
CA ARG A 539 -61.07 -14.79 -8.19
C ARG A 539 -61.65 -15.10 -9.57
N GLN A 540 -60.88 -15.71 -10.47
CA GLN A 540 -61.36 -16.11 -11.80
C GLN A 540 -62.19 -17.40 -11.78
N ALA A 541 -61.94 -18.29 -10.82
CA ALA A 541 -62.73 -19.52 -10.64
C ALA A 541 -64.08 -19.28 -9.92
N GLY A 542 -64.22 -18.16 -9.22
CA GLY A 542 -65.45 -17.77 -8.50
C GLY A 542 -66.44 -16.91 -9.27
N TYR A 543 -66.18 -16.62 -10.56
CA TYR A 543 -67.16 -16.02 -11.47
C TYR A 543 -67.65 -17.12 -12.43
N PRO A 544 -68.88 -17.65 -12.26
CA PRO A 544 -69.49 -18.54 -13.25
C PRO A 544 -69.75 -17.84 -14.58
#